data_AF-A0AAE4BTZ5-F1
#
_entry.id   AF-A0AAE4BTZ5-F1
#
_cell.length_a   1.000
_cell.length_b   1.000
_cell.length_c   1.000
_cell.angle_alpha   90.00
_cell.angle_beta   90.00
_cell.angle_gamma   90.00
#
_symmetry.space_group_name_H-M   'P 1'
#
loop_
_entity.id
_entity.type
_entity.pdbx_description
1 polymer ?
#
loop_
_entity_poly.entity_id
_entity_poly.type
_entity_poly.pdbx_seq_one_letter_code
_entity_poly.pdbx_strand_id
1 'polypeptide(L)'
;MKISILRFSFLFALIIGIASCDDDNDNQMTPQNPVEKETPNETDDSDDSNEESSIFDNLDENPDARLLYETVATATPIELYNAPETGPLPGARIDFTFFGDIEGELNGSFIGYDYATLPSSPEEYTDIDVFGTITTDDNASIAFRYKGEGVPVNETSSDLIETGYLSSNHPNYAYLNDLFIIPVGNIDLSTNSISVKYYAFENDPFNGENPYPEEETADFNNFPFTWDNIQENENATLVYEATIATTNMDGFGISQEDLFNGTAPIPAEGARVDFEFEGTTEGEINGDISGIDYATVLPDGSLELNVRGKIQTPEGAVISLKVVGVSRPGETQGISHLFETAELRTSHESYSYLNDKTIIGVGTSDITTNTLTVRLYRFDENPLN
;
A
#
# COMPACT_ATOMS: atom_id res chain seq x y z
N MET A 1 16.69 -39.59 -5.16
CA MET A 1 15.81 -38.71 -5.94
C MET A 1 16.31 -37.30 -5.68
N LYS A 2 17.07 -36.74 -6.62
CA LYS A 2 17.72 -35.42 -6.51
C LYS A 2 16.76 -34.39 -7.10
N ILE A 3 16.23 -33.49 -6.27
CA ILE A 3 15.55 -32.29 -6.74
C ILE A 3 16.65 -31.27 -7.03
N SER A 4 16.83 -30.95 -8.31
CA SER A 4 17.73 -29.88 -8.74
C SER A 4 17.09 -28.54 -8.37
N ILE A 5 17.81 -27.77 -7.57
CA ILE A 5 17.59 -26.34 -7.38
C ILE A 5 17.96 -25.68 -8.72
N LEU A 6 16.96 -25.34 -9.52
CA LEU A 6 17.12 -24.52 -10.72
C LEU A 6 17.24 -23.07 -10.24
N ARG A 7 18.38 -22.43 -10.55
CA ARG A 7 18.70 -21.06 -10.13
C ARG A 7 17.78 -20.06 -10.82
N PHE A 8 17.13 -19.22 -10.00
CA PHE A 8 16.38 -18.01 -10.37
C PHE A 8 17.36 -16.94 -10.89
N SER A 9 17.79 -17.04 -12.15
CA SER A 9 18.61 -16.01 -12.81
C SER A 9 17.94 -15.41 -14.05
N PHE A 10 16.69 -15.76 -14.32
CA PHE A 10 15.98 -15.40 -15.55
C PHE A 10 14.96 -14.26 -15.39
N LEU A 11 14.64 -13.85 -14.15
CA LEU A 11 13.59 -12.85 -13.90
C LEU A 11 14.09 -11.39 -13.96
N PHE A 12 15.39 -11.17 -13.77
CA PHE A 12 15.95 -9.82 -13.59
C PHE A 12 16.49 -9.17 -14.87
N ALA A 13 16.67 -9.92 -15.95
CA ALA A 13 17.05 -9.35 -17.24
C ALA A 13 15.89 -8.62 -17.95
N LEU A 14 14.67 -8.67 -17.39
CA LEU A 14 13.44 -8.24 -18.05
C LEU A 14 12.95 -6.85 -17.64
N ILE A 15 13.54 -6.27 -16.58
CA ILE A 15 13.39 -4.85 -16.23
C ILE A 15 14.30 -3.98 -17.15
N ILE A 16 15.10 -4.61 -18.02
CA ILE A 16 16.14 -3.97 -18.83
C ILE A 16 15.68 -3.78 -20.30
N GLY A 17 15.37 -2.53 -20.65
CA GLY A 17 15.79 -1.91 -21.92
C GLY A 17 15.23 -2.43 -23.26
N ILE A 18 14.05 -1.95 -23.66
CA ILE A 18 13.76 -1.67 -25.07
C ILE A 18 14.23 -0.24 -25.35
N ALA A 19 15.49 -0.07 -25.75
CA ALA A 19 15.95 1.14 -26.43
C ALA A 19 17.18 0.82 -27.31
N SER A 20 16.92 0.26 -28.49
CA SER A 20 17.81 0.35 -29.64
C SER A 20 16.95 0.31 -30.89
N CYS A 21 16.29 1.43 -31.21
CA CYS A 21 15.76 1.64 -32.54
C CYS A 21 16.92 1.97 -33.48
N ASP A 22 17.16 1.08 -34.44
CA ASP A 22 17.96 1.36 -35.64
C ASP A 22 17.26 2.49 -36.42
N ASP A 23 17.97 3.62 -36.57
CA ASP A 23 17.64 4.69 -37.51
C ASP A 23 18.04 4.24 -38.92
N ASP A 24 17.06 3.87 -39.74
CA ASP A 24 17.19 3.87 -41.19
C ASP A 24 15.84 4.27 -41.81
N ASN A 25 15.69 5.56 -42.11
CA ASN A 25 14.98 5.98 -43.32
C ASN A 25 15.33 7.41 -43.74
N ASP A 26 16.25 7.46 -44.70
CA ASP A 26 16.40 8.53 -45.68
C ASP A 26 15.05 8.90 -46.32
N ASN A 27 14.66 10.17 -46.21
CA ASN A 27 13.92 10.78 -47.30
C ASN A 27 14.21 12.29 -47.42
N GLN A 28 14.79 12.64 -48.56
CA GLN A 28 15.14 14.00 -48.99
C GLN A 28 13.95 14.75 -49.62
N MET A 29 14.16 16.06 -49.76
CA MET A 29 13.46 17.11 -50.54
C MET A 29 12.52 18.01 -49.70
N THR A 30 12.58 19.35 -49.72
CA THR A 30 13.31 20.40 -50.47
C THR A 30 13.10 21.75 -49.74
N PRO A 31 13.87 22.83 -50.02
CA PRO A 31 13.95 24.02 -49.16
C PRO A 31 12.89 25.10 -49.49
N GLN A 32 12.38 25.79 -48.46
CA GLN A 32 11.76 27.10 -48.61
C GLN A 32 12.45 28.16 -47.72
N ASN A 33 12.50 29.37 -48.27
CA ASN A 33 13.29 30.54 -47.88
C ASN A 33 13.11 31.04 -46.42
N PRO A 34 14.10 31.81 -45.91
CA PRO A 34 14.12 32.24 -44.52
C PRO A 34 13.18 33.43 -44.30
N VAL A 35 12.44 33.38 -43.20
CA VAL A 35 11.84 34.55 -42.58
C VAL A 35 12.80 35.00 -41.48
N GLU A 36 13.26 36.25 -41.58
CA GLU A 36 14.04 36.92 -40.53
C GLU A 36 13.27 36.83 -39.20
N LYS A 37 13.88 36.14 -38.23
CA LYS A 37 13.42 36.12 -36.85
C LYS A 37 14.21 37.18 -36.12
N GLU A 38 13.51 38.21 -35.65
CA GLU A 38 14.08 39.20 -34.72
C GLU A 38 14.58 38.47 -33.47
N THR A 39 15.83 38.77 -33.09
CA THR A 39 16.48 38.33 -31.85
C THR A 39 15.71 38.86 -30.64
N PRO A 40 15.21 38.01 -29.74
CA PRO A 40 14.86 38.45 -28.39
C PRO A 40 16.16 38.70 -27.62
N ASN A 41 16.18 39.81 -26.88
CA ASN A 41 17.22 40.11 -25.88
C ASN A 41 17.52 38.88 -25.02
N GLU A 42 18.80 38.56 -24.88
CA GLU A 42 19.34 37.81 -23.74
C GLU A 42 18.95 38.58 -22.46
N THR A 43 17.88 38.14 -21.81
CA THR A 43 17.72 38.37 -20.39
C THR A 43 18.59 37.33 -19.70
N ASP A 44 19.50 37.85 -18.88
CA ASP A 44 20.37 37.17 -17.93
C ASP A 44 19.49 36.25 -17.06
N ASP A 45 19.35 34.98 -17.46
CA ASP A 45 18.79 33.92 -16.64
C ASP A 45 19.84 33.62 -15.56
N SER A 46 19.82 34.44 -14.50
CA SER A 46 20.47 34.07 -13.26
C SER A 46 19.73 32.84 -12.73
N ASP A 47 20.30 31.69 -13.05
CA ASP A 47 20.05 30.34 -12.53
C ASP A 47 20.29 30.35 -10.99
N ASP A 48 19.50 31.15 -10.26
CA ASP A 48 19.26 30.97 -8.83
C ASP A 48 18.24 29.82 -8.72
N SER A 49 18.64 28.64 -9.19
CA SER A 49 18.10 27.41 -8.63
C SER A 49 18.61 27.39 -7.19
N ASN A 50 17.88 28.06 -6.30
CA ASN A 50 17.84 27.66 -4.91
C ASN A 50 17.43 26.20 -4.94
N GLU A 51 18.42 25.31 -4.99
CA GLU A 51 18.27 23.92 -4.60
C GLU A 51 17.76 24.01 -3.15
N GLU A 52 16.45 24.05 -3.00
CA GLU A 52 15.81 23.81 -1.72
C GLU A 52 16.29 22.42 -1.33
N SER A 53 17.31 22.38 -0.47
CA SER A 53 17.79 21.16 0.17
C SER A 53 16.56 20.45 0.69
N SER A 54 16.29 19.29 0.12
CA SER A 54 15.13 18.51 0.53
C SER A 54 15.30 18.16 1.99
N ILE A 55 14.20 18.05 2.74
CA ILE A 55 14.28 17.62 4.15
C ILE A 55 14.90 16.22 4.30
N PHE A 56 14.87 15.44 3.23
CA PHE A 56 15.50 14.13 3.13
C PHE A 56 17.04 14.22 3.00
N ASP A 57 17.57 15.38 2.59
CA ASP A 57 18.99 15.63 2.48
C ASP A 57 19.57 15.96 3.87
N ASN A 58 20.45 15.09 4.37
CA ASN A 58 21.16 15.26 5.64
C ASN A 58 20.27 15.13 6.91
N LEU A 59 19.34 14.17 6.95
CA LEU A 59 18.61 13.83 8.17
C LEU A 59 19.52 13.53 9.38
N ASP A 60 20.73 12.98 9.14
CA ASP A 60 21.75 12.77 10.18
C ASP A 60 22.26 14.09 10.81
N GLU A 61 22.14 15.23 10.12
CA GLU A 61 22.57 16.55 10.57
C GLU A 61 21.41 17.44 11.05
N ASN A 62 20.16 17.02 10.82
CA ASN A 62 18.98 17.78 11.22
C ASN A 62 18.78 17.68 12.75
N PRO A 63 18.81 18.82 13.48
CA PRO A 63 18.71 18.81 14.95
C PRO A 63 17.34 18.38 15.49
N ASP A 64 16.30 18.44 14.66
CA ASP A 64 14.94 18.02 15.02
C ASP A 64 14.69 16.54 14.65
N ALA A 65 15.57 15.94 13.84
CA ALA A 65 15.51 14.53 13.47
C ALA A 65 16.25 13.68 14.51
N ARG A 66 15.59 12.61 14.98
CA ARG A 66 16.16 11.65 15.91
C ARG A 66 16.19 10.27 15.27
N LEU A 67 17.37 9.67 15.11
CA LEU A 67 17.46 8.29 14.64
C LEU A 67 16.82 7.36 15.68
N LEU A 68 15.68 6.76 15.32
CA LEU A 68 14.92 5.86 16.19
C LEU A 68 15.50 4.45 16.13
N TYR A 69 15.72 3.92 14.94
CA TYR A 69 16.39 2.64 14.70
C TYR A 69 16.90 2.53 13.26
N GLU A 70 17.78 1.57 13.03
CA GLU A 70 18.22 1.16 11.70
C GLU A 70 17.98 -0.34 11.48
N THR A 71 17.85 -0.74 10.22
CA THR A 71 17.67 -2.14 9.85
C THR A 71 18.42 -2.50 8.58
N VAL A 72 18.81 -3.77 8.51
CA VAL A 72 19.17 -4.47 7.29
C VAL A 72 18.26 -5.68 7.17
N ALA A 73 17.32 -5.61 6.24
CA ALA A 73 16.34 -6.66 6.00
C ALA A 73 16.65 -7.44 4.73
N THR A 74 16.11 -8.65 4.66
CA THR A 74 16.07 -9.44 3.44
C THR A 74 14.67 -9.32 2.82
N ALA A 75 14.61 -8.88 1.57
CA ALA A 75 13.39 -8.89 0.79
C ALA A 75 13.18 -10.27 0.18
N THR A 76 12.05 -10.91 0.48
CA THR A 76 11.61 -12.12 -0.20
C THR A 76 10.39 -11.76 -1.04
N PRO A 77 10.45 -11.88 -2.37
CA PRO A 77 9.26 -11.76 -3.19
C PRO A 77 8.27 -12.83 -2.73
N ILE A 78 7.07 -12.42 -2.31
CA ILE A 78 6.02 -13.37 -1.93
C ILE A 78 5.48 -13.96 -3.22
N GLU A 79 4.94 -13.09 -4.06
CA GLU A 79 4.33 -13.41 -5.33
C GLU A 79 4.53 -12.21 -6.26
N LEU A 80 5.17 -12.44 -7.40
CA LEU A 80 5.06 -11.53 -8.53
C LEU A 80 3.75 -11.88 -9.22
N TYR A 81 2.71 -11.12 -8.95
CA TYR A 81 1.55 -11.19 -9.81
C TYR A 81 2.00 -10.64 -11.16
N ASN A 82 1.78 -11.44 -12.21
CA ASN A 82 1.46 -10.83 -13.49
C ASN A 82 2.61 -10.03 -14.17
N ALA A 83 3.84 -10.55 -14.15
CA ALA A 83 4.86 -10.14 -15.12
C ALA A 83 4.77 -11.07 -16.36
N PRO A 84 4.18 -10.65 -17.49
CA PRO A 84 4.33 -11.40 -18.73
C PRO A 84 5.84 -11.54 -19.06
N GLU A 85 6.19 -12.52 -19.89
CA GLU A 85 7.58 -12.69 -20.39
C GLU A 85 8.12 -11.42 -21.08
N THR A 86 7.28 -10.42 -21.33
CA THR A 86 7.60 -9.14 -21.95
C THR A 86 7.80 -7.98 -20.96
N GLY A 87 7.73 -8.22 -19.65
CA GLY A 87 7.93 -7.21 -18.60
C GLY A 87 6.64 -6.89 -17.82
N PRO A 88 6.74 -6.30 -16.62
CA PRO A 88 5.57 -5.97 -15.81
C PRO A 88 4.64 -4.99 -16.53
N LEU A 89 3.34 -5.18 -16.37
CA LEU A 89 2.38 -4.21 -16.89
C LEU A 89 2.41 -2.94 -16.04
N PRO A 90 2.27 -1.75 -16.65
CA PRO A 90 1.92 -0.51 -15.95
C PRO A 90 0.85 -0.72 -14.86
N GLY A 91 1.14 -0.31 -13.62
CA GLY A 91 0.22 -0.46 -12.50
C GLY A 91 0.10 -1.90 -11.95
N ALA A 92 1.00 -2.81 -12.33
CA ALA A 92 1.10 -4.11 -11.68
C ALA A 92 1.53 -3.94 -10.22
N ARG A 93 0.92 -4.71 -9.33
CA ARG A 93 1.27 -4.73 -7.91
C ARG A 93 2.24 -5.87 -7.63
N ILE A 94 3.25 -5.59 -6.81
CA ILE A 94 4.18 -6.60 -6.31
C ILE A 94 4.07 -6.63 -4.79
N ASP A 95 3.87 -7.83 -4.26
CA ASP A 95 3.85 -8.04 -2.82
C ASP A 95 5.21 -8.59 -2.35
N PHE A 96 5.88 -7.85 -1.46
CA PHE A 96 7.11 -8.29 -0.82
C PHE A 96 6.88 -8.56 0.66
N THR A 97 7.51 -9.61 1.19
CA THR A 97 7.71 -9.74 2.63
C THR A 97 9.15 -9.39 2.92
N PHE A 98 9.35 -8.51 3.89
CA PHE A 98 10.65 -8.23 4.45
C PHE A 98 10.65 -8.59 5.94
N PHE A 99 11.80 -9.04 6.40
CA PHE A 99 12.03 -9.32 7.80
C PHE A 99 13.50 -9.06 8.11
N GLY A 100 13.76 -8.69 9.35
CA GLY A 100 15.11 -8.41 9.83
C GLY A 100 15.11 -8.07 11.30
N ASP A 101 16.30 -7.76 11.78
CA ASP A 101 16.52 -7.22 13.11
C ASP A 101 16.53 -5.69 13.04
N ILE A 102 16.15 -5.04 14.13
CA ILE A 102 16.25 -3.58 14.28
C ILE A 102 17.16 -3.25 15.46
N GLU A 103 18.00 -2.24 15.31
CA GLU A 103 18.91 -1.77 16.36
C GLU A 103 18.80 -0.25 16.54
N GLY A 104 18.77 0.22 17.79
CA GLY A 104 18.64 1.65 18.11
C GLY A 104 17.94 1.92 19.43
N GLU A 105 17.06 2.93 19.46
CA GLU A 105 16.15 3.14 20.58
C GLU A 105 15.10 2.03 20.68
N LEU A 106 14.69 1.47 19.53
CA LEU A 106 13.95 0.22 19.43
C LEU A 106 14.93 -0.91 19.09
N ASN A 107 14.83 -2.03 19.82
CA ASN A 107 15.62 -3.23 19.56
C ASN A 107 14.66 -4.42 19.50
N GLY A 108 14.90 -5.31 18.54
CA GLY A 108 14.08 -6.49 18.32
C GLY A 108 14.11 -6.94 16.88
N SER A 109 12.97 -7.41 16.39
CA SER A 109 12.80 -7.88 15.01
C SER A 109 11.56 -7.28 14.40
N PHE A 110 11.46 -7.31 13.08
CA PHE A 110 10.26 -6.90 12.38
C PHE A 110 9.92 -7.83 11.23
N ILE A 111 8.65 -7.82 10.87
CA ILE A 111 8.11 -8.36 9.64
C ILE A 111 7.24 -7.30 9.02
N GLY A 112 7.28 -7.17 7.70
CA GLY A 112 6.24 -6.43 7.02
C GLY A 112 6.07 -6.82 5.57
N TYR A 113 5.05 -6.20 4.99
CA TYR A 113 4.46 -6.48 3.71
C TYR A 113 4.40 -5.18 2.93
N ASP A 114 5.14 -5.12 1.84
CA ASP A 114 5.10 -4.01 0.90
C ASP A 114 4.15 -4.39 -0.23
N TYR A 115 3.22 -3.50 -0.51
CA TYR A 115 2.20 -3.62 -1.54
C TYR A 115 2.48 -2.66 -2.70
N ALA A 116 3.74 -2.66 -3.13
CA ALA A 116 4.26 -1.74 -4.13
C ALA A 116 3.46 -1.77 -5.43
N THR A 117 3.14 -0.59 -5.96
CA THR A 117 2.54 -0.44 -7.29
C THR A 117 3.61 0.03 -8.25
N LEU A 118 3.85 -0.78 -9.28
CA LEU A 118 4.82 -0.45 -10.30
C LEU A 118 4.33 0.73 -11.14
N PRO A 119 5.24 1.64 -11.51
CA PRO A 119 4.90 2.78 -12.32
C PRO A 119 4.41 2.39 -13.71
N SER A 120 3.78 3.34 -14.40
CA SER A 120 3.38 3.14 -15.80
C SER A 120 4.54 3.30 -16.77
N SER A 121 5.60 3.98 -16.34
CA SER A 121 6.82 4.27 -17.08
C SER A 121 8.05 3.87 -16.24
N PRO A 122 9.15 3.39 -16.84
CA PRO A 122 10.40 3.16 -16.12
C PRO A 122 11.05 4.44 -15.57
N GLU A 123 10.58 5.61 -15.98
CA GLU A 123 11.06 6.93 -15.48
C GLU A 123 10.24 7.44 -14.27
N GLU A 124 9.13 6.79 -13.95
CA GLU A 124 8.27 7.13 -12.81
C GLU A 124 8.70 6.37 -11.54
N TYR A 125 8.29 6.89 -10.38
CA TYR A 125 8.58 6.28 -9.09
C TYR A 125 7.70 5.06 -8.81
N THR A 126 8.25 4.11 -8.06
CA THR A 126 7.43 3.01 -7.51
C THR A 126 6.68 3.53 -6.30
N ASP A 127 5.35 3.45 -6.29
CA ASP A 127 4.55 3.74 -5.11
C ASP A 127 4.74 2.60 -4.11
N ILE A 128 5.18 2.94 -2.91
CA ILE A 128 5.46 2.00 -1.84
C ILE A 128 4.40 2.16 -0.74
N ASP A 129 3.83 1.04 -0.28
CA ASP A 129 2.77 1.00 0.72
C ASP A 129 2.99 -0.21 1.63
N VAL A 130 3.64 0.06 2.74
CA VAL A 130 4.25 -0.92 3.62
C VAL A 130 3.47 -1.01 4.91
N PHE A 131 3.16 -2.22 5.34
CA PHE A 131 2.56 -2.49 6.64
C PHE A 131 3.35 -3.56 7.37
N GLY A 132 3.33 -3.54 8.70
CA GLY A 132 3.88 -4.66 9.44
C GLY A 132 3.96 -4.45 10.93
N THR A 133 4.76 -5.31 11.54
CA THR A 133 4.89 -5.45 12.99
C THR A 133 6.35 -5.46 13.38
N ILE A 134 6.70 -4.61 14.34
CA ILE A 134 7.92 -4.72 15.13
C ILE A 134 7.59 -5.50 16.40
N THR A 135 8.37 -6.54 16.68
CA THR A 135 8.41 -7.24 17.96
C THR A 135 9.70 -6.84 18.68
N THR A 136 9.55 -6.07 19.75
CA THR A 136 10.67 -5.60 20.57
C THR A 136 11.24 -6.71 21.46
N ASP A 137 12.46 -6.52 21.98
CA ASP A 137 13.11 -7.47 22.90
C ASP A 137 12.32 -7.74 24.19
N ASP A 138 11.48 -6.80 24.62
CA ASP A 138 10.58 -6.97 25.77
C ASP A 138 9.22 -7.61 25.39
N ASN A 139 9.07 -8.01 24.13
CA ASN A 139 7.89 -8.62 23.49
C ASN A 139 6.68 -7.67 23.34
N ALA A 140 6.89 -6.35 23.32
CA ALA A 140 5.85 -5.46 22.84
C ALA A 140 5.74 -5.52 21.31
N SER A 141 4.50 -5.53 20.82
CA SER A 141 4.15 -5.40 19.40
C SER A 141 3.84 -3.95 19.06
N ILE A 142 4.48 -3.45 18.00
CA ILE A 142 4.28 -2.11 17.46
C ILE A 142 3.91 -2.27 15.99
N ALA A 143 2.75 -1.78 15.58
CA ALA A 143 2.37 -1.73 14.18
C ALA A 143 3.11 -0.58 13.50
N PHE A 144 3.45 -0.75 12.23
CA PHE A 144 3.93 0.35 11.40
C PHE A 144 3.20 0.38 10.07
N ARG A 145 3.08 1.59 9.52
CA ARG A 145 2.69 1.83 8.13
C ARG A 145 3.65 2.86 7.55
N TYR A 146 4.24 2.54 6.40
CA TYR A 146 5.06 3.48 5.63
C TYR A 146 4.49 3.65 4.23
N LYS A 147 4.51 4.87 3.72
CA LYS A 147 4.09 5.22 2.37
C LYS A 147 5.14 6.14 1.76
N GLY A 148 5.52 5.87 0.53
CA GLY A 148 6.56 6.65 -0.12
C GLY A 148 6.84 6.21 -1.53
N GLU A 149 8.04 6.53 -1.97
CA GLU A 149 8.50 6.30 -3.33
C GLU A 149 9.84 5.56 -3.34
N GLY A 150 9.94 4.59 -4.24
CA GLY A 150 11.20 3.99 -4.64
C GLY A 150 11.76 4.71 -5.86
N VAL A 151 12.91 5.37 -5.70
CA VAL A 151 13.61 6.10 -6.76
C VAL A 151 14.70 5.21 -7.36
N PRO A 152 14.59 4.76 -8.63
CA PRO A 152 15.63 3.97 -9.25
C PRO A 152 16.94 4.77 -9.33
N VAL A 153 18.01 4.29 -8.69
CA VAL A 153 19.36 4.85 -8.81
C VAL A 153 20.09 4.22 -9.98
N ASN A 154 19.94 2.90 -10.13
CA ASN A 154 20.45 2.11 -11.24
C ASN A 154 19.66 0.81 -11.39
N GLU A 155 20.07 -0.06 -12.31
CA GLU A 155 19.39 -1.33 -12.61
C GLU A 155 19.24 -2.29 -11.42
N THR A 156 20.03 -2.10 -10.37
CA THR A 156 20.12 -3.00 -9.22
C THR A 156 19.84 -2.31 -7.90
N SER A 157 19.52 -1.02 -7.91
CA SER A 157 19.40 -0.26 -6.67
C SER A 157 18.40 0.88 -6.80
N SER A 158 17.60 1.04 -5.74
CA SER A 158 16.66 2.13 -5.59
C SER A 158 16.85 2.80 -4.23
N ASP A 159 16.83 4.12 -4.22
CA ASP A 159 16.72 4.88 -2.97
C ASP A 159 15.28 4.86 -2.51
N LEU A 160 15.11 4.80 -1.20
CA LEU A 160 13.83 4.73 -0.54
C LEU A 160 13.61 6.00 0.25
N ILE A 161 12.50 6.67 -0.01
CA ILE A 161 12.05 7.83 0.76
C ILE A 161 10.58 7.62 1.10
N GLU A 162 10.29 7.54 2.38
CA GLU A 162 8.95 7.28 2.87
C GLU A 162 8.56 8.28 3.97
N THR A 163 7.28 8.29 4.28
CA THR A 163 6.75 8.80 5.55
C THR A 163 5.92 7.70 6.20
N GLY A 164 5.75 7.77 7.51
CA GLY A 164 4.75 6.95 8.14
C GLY A 164 4.71 7.08 9.64
N TYR A 165 4.07 6.09 10.24
CA TYR A 165 3.65 6.15 11.63
C TYR A 165 3.85 4.80 12.30
N LEU A 166 4.04 4.87 13.61
CA LEU A 166 4.09 3.72 14.50
C LEU A 166 2.86 3.76 15.40
N SER A 167 2.28 2.61 15.68
CA SER A 167 1.11 2.49 16.54
C SER A 167 1.33 1.41 17.60
N SER A 168 1.22 1.78 18.87
CA SER A 168 1.24 0.84 19.99
C SER A 168 0.39 1.33 21.15
N ASN A 169 -0.39 0.42 21.72
CA ASN A 169 -1.08 0.62 22.99
C ASN A 169 -0.23 0.15 24.20
N HIS A 170 0.99 -0.31 23.96
CA HIS A 170 1.86 -0.73 25.05
C HIS A 170 2.34 0.50 25.83
N PRO A 171 2.19 0.56 27.17
CA PRO A 171 2.50 1.78 27.94
C PRO A 171 3.93 2.30 27.79
N ASN A 172 4.91 1.42 27.54
CA ASN A 172 6.30 1.82 27.32
C ASN A 172 6.55 2.44 25.94
N TYR A 173 5.65 2.22 24.98
CA TYR A 173 5.81 2.59 23.57
C TYR A 173 4.69 3.51 23.06
N ALA A 174 3.74 3.90 23.91
CA ALA A 174 2.65 4.81 23.54
C ALA A 174 3.13 6.16 23.00
N TYR A 175 4.34 6.61 23.39
CA TYR A 175 4.95 7.82 22.85
C TYR A 175 5.22 7.76 21.34
N LEU A 176 5.26 6.56 20.75
CA LEU A 176 5.48 6.38 19.31
C LEU A 176 4.28 6.85 18.48
N ASN A 177 3.07 6.86 19.06
CA ASN A 177 1.83 7.26 18.39
C ASN A 177 1.85 8.76 18.02
N ASP A 178 2.69 9.55 18.69
CA ASP A 178 2.80 11.01 18.50
C ASP A 178 3.94 11.41 17.56
N LEU A 179 4.69 10.45 16.99
CA LEU A 179 5.88 10.72 16.19
C LEU A 179 5.57 10.67 14.68
N PHE A 180 6.18 11.60 13.94
CA PHE A 180 6.32 11.49 12.49
C PHE A 180 7.57 10.68 12.18
N ILE A 181 7.45 9.64 11.35
CA ILE A 181 8.59 8.81 10.95
C ILE A 181 8.93 9.08 9.50
N ILE A 182 10.22 9.29 9.23
CA ILE A 182 10.79 9.37 7.90
C ILE A 182 11.81 8.23 7.75
N PRO A 183 11.42 7.11 7.12
CA PRO A 183 12.34 6.09 6.64
C PRO A 183 13.13 6.61 5.43
N VAL A 184 14.46 6.47 5.49
CA VAL A 184 15.35 6.71 4.34
C VAL A 184 16.32 5.55 4.22
N GLY A 185 16.46 5.03 3.00
CA GLY A 185 17.28 3.86 2.80
C GLY A 185 17.58 3.55 1.35
N ASN A 186 18.08 2.33 1.15
CA ASN A 186 18.38 1.81 -0.17
C ASN A 186 17.97 0.34 -0.25
N ILE A 187 17.43 -0.02 -1.41
CA ILE A 187 17.14 -1.39 -1.80
C ILE A 187 18.25 -1.84 -2.75
N ASP A 188 18.94 -2.93 -2.42
CA ASP A 188 19.89 -3.61 -3.30
C ASP A 188 19.26 -4.91 -3.82
N LEU A 189 18.76 -4.84 -5.06
CA LEU A 189 18.13 -5.95 -5.77
C LEU A 189 19.12 -7.05 -6.15
N SER A 190 20.43 -6.77 -6.19
CA SER A 190 21.44 -7.78 -6.50
C SER A 190 21.66 -8.75 -5.34
N THR A 191 21.42 -8.27 -4.12
CA THR A 191 21.54 -9.04 -2.88
C THR A 191 20.19 -9.33 -2.20
N ASN A 192 19.10 -8.78 -2.73
CA ASN A 192 17.76 -8.76 -2.11
C ASN A 192 17.82 -8.20 -0.67
N SER A 193 18.62 -7.15 -0.47
CA SER A 193 18.79 -6.52 0.83
C SER A 193 18.16 -5.13 0.83
N ILE A 194 17.55 -4.76 1.94
CA ILE A 194 17.00 -3.43 2.19
C ILE A 194 17.73 -2.87 3.41
N SER A 195 18.33 -1.68 3.30
CA SER A 195 18.97 -1.00 4.42
C SER A 195 18.28 0.33 4.66
N VAL A 196 17.65 0.51 5.81
CA VAL A 196 16.82 1.69 6.10
C VAL A 196 17.15 2.25 7.48
N LYS A 197 17.22 3.57 7.57
CA LYS A 197 17.25 4.32 8.82
C LYS A 197 15.91 4.99 9.03
N TYR A 198 15.39 4.95 10.26
CA TYR A 198 14.10 5.49 10.62
C TYR A 198 14.29 6.71 11.53
N TYR A 199 14.00 7.90 11.00
CA TYR A 199 14.12 9.15 11.75
C TYR A 199 12.75 9.55 12.30
N ALA A 200 12.71 9.88 13.58
CA ALA A 200 11.52 10.35 14.27
C ALA A 200 11.58 11.87 14.50
N PHE A 201 10.42 12.52 14.36
CA PHE A 201 10.20 13.93 14.66
C PHE A 201 9.03 14.09 15.63
N GLU A 202 9.19 14.96 16.63
CA GLU A 202 8.12 15.31 17.57
C GLU A 202 7.13 16.33 16.99
N ASN A 203 7.56 17.10 15.99
CA ASN A 203 6.74 18.08 15.28
C ASN A 203 6.67 17.68 13.82
N ASP A 204 5.57 18.03 13.16
CA ASP A 204 5.39 17.78 11.73
C ASP A 204 6.52 18.45 10.93
N PRO A 205 7.42 17.66 10.32
CA PRO A 205 8.56 18.19 9.59
C PRO A 205 8.15 18.81 8.24
N PHE A 206 6.89 18.62 7.82
CA PHE A 206 6.33 19.07 6.55
C PHE A 206 5.41 20.29 6.68
N ASN A 207 5.25 20.86 7.89
CA ASN A 207 4.38 22.02 8.13
C ASN A 207 2.92 21.83 7.62
N GLY A 208 2.40 20.60 7.68
CA GLY A 208 1.07 20.23 7.19
C GLY A 208 1.03 19.79 5.73
N GLU A 209 2.13 19.90 4.99
CA GLU A 209 2.25 19.49 3.59
C GLU A 209 2.94 18.12 3.48
N ASN A 210 2.36 17.08 4.11
CA ASN A 210 2.91 15.74 3.99
C ASN A 210 3.00 15.36 2.50
N PRO A 211 4.21 15.09 1.96
CA PRO A 211 4.40 14.77 0.54
C PRO A 211 3.73 13.44 0.15
N TYR A 212 3.49 12.56 1.12
CA TYR A 212 2.81 11.29 0.93
C TYR A 212 1.59 11.21 1.87
N PRO A 213 0.54 12.00 1.60
CA PRO A 213 -0.61 12.05 2.48
C PRO A 213 -1.29 10.68 2.55
N GLU A 214 -1.90 10.42 3.70
CA GLU A 214 -2.82 9.29 3.91
C GLU A 214 -4.12 9.54 3.12
N GLU A 215 -4.07 9.56 1.80
CA GLU A 215 -5.21 9.87 0.92
C GLU A 215 -6.34 8.81 0.95
N GLU A 216 -6.34 7.91 1.93
CA GLU A 216 -7.17 6.72 1.95
C GLU A 216 -8.30 6.74 2.97
N THR A 217 -8.58 7.90 3.59
CA THR A 217 -9.80 8.04 4.38
C THR A 217 -10.94 8.47 3.46
N ALA A 218 -11.80 7.53 3.07
CA ALA A 218 -13.06 7.95 2.45
C ALA A 218 -13.85 8.77 3.48
N ASP A 219 -14.49 9.86 3.07
CA ASP A 219 -15.35 10.64 3.96
C ASP A 219 -16.65 9.85 4.23
N PHE A 220 -16.56 8.90 5.15
CA PHE A 220 -17.65 7.99 5.47
C PHE A 220 -18.83 8.68 6.17
N ASN A 221 -18.64 9.90 6.65
CA ASN A 221 -19.75 10.71 7.15
C ASN A 221 -20.60 11.25 5.99
N ASN A 222 -20.01 11.43 4.82
CA ASN A 222 -20.66 11.91 3.61
C ASN A 222 -20.73 10.86 2.49
N PHE A 223 -20.57 9.57 2.80
CA PHE A 223 -20.67 8.50 1.81
C PHE A 223 -22.06 8.53 1.14
N PRO A 224 -22.16 8.62 -0.20
CA PRO A 224 -23.43 8.93 -0.86
C PRO A 224 -24.40 7.74 -0.94
N PHE A 225 -23.99 6.55 -0.49
CA PHE A 225 -24.79 5.34 -0.55
C PHE A 225 -25.16 4.84 0.85
N THR A 226 -26.42 4.44 1.01
CA THR A 226 -26.85 3.54 2.08
C THR A 226 -26.86 2.10 1.56
N TRP A 227 -26.95 1.13 2.48
CA TRP A 227 -27.05 -0.30 2.15
C TRP A 227 -28.13 -0.60 1.11
N ASP A 228 -29.33 -0.05 1.33
CA ASP A 228 -30.50 -0.34 0.50
C ASP A 228 -30.38 0.29 -0.89
N ASN A 229 -29.66 1.41 -1.01
CA ASN A 229 -29.64 2.18 -2.26
C ASN A 229 -28.76 1.56 -3.34
N ILE A 230 -27.67 0.87 -2.98
CA ILE A 230 -26.72 0.39 -4.00
C ILE A 230 -27.27 -0.80 -4.79
N GLN A 231 -28.02 -1.68 -4.15
CA GLN A 231 -28.58 -2.87 -4.80
C GLN A 231 -29.69 -2.53 -5.79
N GLU A 232 -30.35 -1.38 -5.57
CA GLU A 232 -31.41 -0.86 -6.43
C GLU A 232 -30.88 0.10 -7.51
N ASN A 233 -29.58 0.43 -7.50
CA ASN A 233 -28.98 1.34 -8.45
C ASN A 233 -28.82 0.65 -9.81
N GLU A 234 -29.51 1.17 -10.83
CA GLU A 234 -29.48 0.60 -12.20
C GLU A 234 -28.10 0.68 -12.88
N ASN A 235 -27.20 1.53 -12.38
CA ASN A 235 -25.82 1.66 -12.87
C ASN A 235 -24.83 0.78 -12.10
N ALA A 236 -25.27 0.10 -11.04
CA ALA A 236 -24.43 -0.81 -10.26
C ALA A 236 -24.50 -2.23 -10.83
N THR A 237 -23.34 -2.81 -11.15
CA THR A 237 -23.25 -4.23 -11.55
C THR A 237 -22.55 -5.03 -10.46
N LEU A 238 -23.19 -6.06 -9.92
CA LEU A 238 -22.57 -6.96 -8.95
C LEU A 238 -21.39 -7.68 -9.60
N VAL A 239 -20.20 -7.53 -9.01
CA VAL A 239 -18.99 -8.25 -9.40
C VAL A 239 -18.94 -9.59 -8.68
N TYR A 240 -19.05 -9.58 -7.35
CA TYR A 240 -19.16 -10.79 -6.55
C TYR A 240 -19.79 -10.53 -5.18
N GLU A 241 -20.32 -11.59 -4.58
CA GLU A 241 -20.55 -11.71 -3.14
C GLU A 241 -19.44 -12.56 -2.53
N ALA A 242 -18.82 -12.10 -1.45
CA ALA A 242 -17.81 -12.84 -0.71
C ALA A 242 -18.35 -13.28 0.64
N THR A 243 -18.03 -14.51 1.03
CA THR A 243 -18.20 -15.02 2.40
C THR A 243 -16.83 -15.33 2.97
N ILE A 244 -16.49 -14.64 4.06
CA ILE A 244 -15.15 -14.55 4.63
C ILE A 244 -15.22 -14.89 6.12
N ALA A 245 -14.17 -15.52 6.63
CA ALA A 245 -13.94 -15.73 8.05
C ALA A 245 -12.57 -15.20 8.46
N THR A 246 -12.49 -14.62 9.66
CA THR A 246 -11.20 -14.23 10.25
C THR A 246 -10.45 -15.49 10.67
N THR A 247 -9.20 -15.63 10.26
CA THR A 247 -8.34 -16.78 10.57
C THR A 247 -7.37 -16.48 11.70
N ASN A 248 -6.90 -15.23 11.79
CA ASN A 248 -6.03 -14.74 12.86
C ASN A 248 -6.35 -13.27 13.17
N MET A 249 -5.99 -12.82 14.37
CA MET A 249 -6.14 -11.45 14.79
C MET A 249 -4.95 -11.04 15.65
N ASP A 250 -4.36 -9.89 15.35
CA ASP A 250 -3.21 -9.34 16.07
C ASP A 250 -3.52 -7.94 16.59
N GLY A 251 -3.31 -7.73 17.90
CA GLY A 251 -3.67 -6.50 18.60
C GLY A 251 -2.40 -5.82 19.10
N PHE A 252 -2.25 -4.54 18.80
CA PHE A 252 -0.99 -3.84 19.04
C PHE A 252 -1.03 -3.09 20.37
N GLY A 253 -0.56 -3.79 21.42
CA GLY A 253 -0.54 -3.29 22.79
C GLY A 253 -1.89 -3.38 23.53
N ILE A 254 -2.91 -3.95 22.89
CA ILE A 254 -4.22 -4.23 23.47
C ILE A 254 -4.62 -5.67 23.15
N SER A 255 -5.19 -6.37 24.13
CA SER A 255 -5.74 -7.71 23.92
C SER A 255 -6.99 -7.61 23.04
N GLN A 256 -7.06 -8.41 21.97
CA GLN A 256 -8.22 -8.38 21.08
C GLN A 256 -9.49 -8.84 21.81
N GLU A 257 -9.35 -9.86 22.67
CA GLU A 257 -10.45 -10.32 23.52
C GLU A 257 -10.96 -9.16 24.40
N ASP A 258 -10.05 -8.39 24.99
CA ASP A 258 -10.46 -7.27 25.84
C ASP A 258 -11.08 -6.11 25.06
N LEU A 259 -10.57 -5.86 23.85
CA LEU A 259 -11.09 -4.85 22.93
C LEU A 259 -12.53 -5.17 22.53
N PHE A 260 -12.79 -6.36 22.00
CA PHE A 260 -14.12 -6.75 21.51
C PHE A 260 -15.12 -7.09 22.62
N ASN A 261 -14.64 -7.43 23.83
CA ASN A 261 -15.50 -7.55 25.01
C ASN A 261 -15.76 -6.21 25.72
N GLY A 262 -15.10 -5.12 25.29
CA GLY A 262 -15.23 -3.80 25.91
C GLY A 262 -14.69 -3.73 27.35
N THR A 263 -13.74 -4.60 27.70
CA THR A 263 -13.08 -4.61 29.02
C THR A 263 -11.84 -3.72 29.05
N ALA A 264 -11.23 -3.42 27.89
CA ALA A 264 -10.19 -2.43 27.74
C ALA A 264 -10.75 -1.13 27.13
N PRO A 265 -10.31 0.06 27.61
CA PRO A 265 -10.65 1.31 26.95
C PRO A 265 -9.93 1.41 25.60
N ILE A 266 -10.66 1.86 24.58
CA ILE A 266 -10.08 2.23 23.29
C ILE A 266 -9.42 3.61 23.44
N PRO A 267 -8.15 3.78 23.04
CA PRO A 267 -7.48 5.08 23.01
C PRO A 267 -8.25 6.11 22.17
N ALA A 268 -8.02 7.40 22.39
CA ALA A 268 -8.74 8.46 21.67
C ALA A 268 -8.42 8.46 20.16
N GLU A 269 -7.18 8.10 19.83
CA GLU A 269 -6.63 7.89 18.51
C GLU A 269 -7.06 6.56 17.85
N GLY A 270 -7.74 5.68 18.60
CA GLY A 270 -8.13 4.35 18.15
C GLY A 270 -7.12 3.26 18.51
N ALA A 271 -7.49 2.01 18.26
CA ALA A 271 -6.66 0.84 18.51
C ALA A 271 -6.43 0.06 17.20
N ARG A 272 -5.16 -0.11 16.82
CA ARG A 272 -4.79 -0.91 15.66
C ARG A 272 -4.99 -2.41 15.92
N VAL A 273 -5.65 -3.09 14.98
CA VAL A 273 -5.84 -4.54 14.93
C VAL A 273 -5.66 -5.02 13.51
N ASP A 274 -4.86 -6.06 13.33
CA ASP A 274 -4.70 -6.72 12.04
C ASP A 274 -5.58 -7.98 12.02
N PHE A 275 -6.42 -8.12 10.99
CA PHE A 275 -7.29 -9.29 10.80
C PHE A 275 -6.84 -10.08 9.57
N GLU A 276 -6.28 -11.26 9.77
CA GLU A 276 -6.09 -12.20 8.66
C GLU A 276 -7.42 -12.85 8.33
N PHE A 277 -7.71 -13.04 7.05
CA PHE A 277 -8.97 -13.62 6.62
C PHE A 277 -8.82 -14.54 5.40
N GLU A 278 -9.75 -15.48 5.30
CA GLU A 278 -9.93 -16.38 4.17
C GLU A 278 -11.42 -16.56 3.85
N GLY A 279 -11.74 -16.84 2.59
CA GLY A 279 -13.12 -17.00 2.15
C GLY A 279 -13.27 -17.42 0.71
N THR A 280 -14.48 -17.26 0.20
CA THR A 280 -14.82 -17.52 -1.20
C THR A 280 -15.62 -16.38 -1.80
N THR A 281 -15.53 -16.23 -3.12
CA THR A 281 -16.29 -15.26 -3.94
C THR A 281 -17.22 -16.00 -4.91
N GLU A 282 -18.42 -15.46 -5.12
CA GLU A 282 -19.41 -15.96 -6.08
C GLU A 282 -19.98 -14.80 -6.91
N GLY A 283 -19.94 -14.91 -8.26
CA GLY A 283 -20.41 -13.86 -9.16
C GLY A 283 -19.73 -13.86 -10.54
N GLU A 284 -19.43 -12.67 -11.07
CA GLU A 284 -18.53 -12.51 -12.23
C GLU A 284 -17.12 -13.03 -11.92
N ILE A 285 -16.70 -12.90 -10.66
CA ILE A 285 -15.47 -13.48 -10.12
C ILE A 285 -15.86 -14.62 -9.18
N ASN A 286 -15.37 -15.82 -9.46
CA ASN A 286 -15.52 -16.98 -8.58
C ASN A 286 -14.12 -17.45 -8.20
N GLY A 287 -13.86 -17.66 -6.92
CA GLY A 287 -12.53 -18.02 -6.44
C GLY A 287 -12.36 -17.94 -4.93
N ASP A 288 -11.16 -18.28 -4.49
CA ASP A 288 -10.75 -18.19 -3.09
C ASP A 288 -10.20 -16.79 -2.82
N ILE A 289 -10.61 -16.17 -1.71
CA ILE A 289 -10.17 -14.82 -1.31
C ILE A 289 -9.41 -14.91 0.01
N SER A 290 -8.31 -14.16 0.13
CA SER A 290 -7.50 -14.09 1.36
C SER A 290 -6.80 -12.74 1.49
N GLY A 291 -6.40 -12.36 2.70
CA GLY A 291 -5.67 -11.12 2.94
C GLY A 291 -5.57 -10.73 4.40
N ILE A 292 -5.17 -9.47 4.61
CA ILE A 292 -5.09 -8.83 5.93
C ILE A 292 -5.88 -7.52 5.87
N ASP A 293 -6.72 -7.28 6.87
CA ASP A 293 -7.31 -5.97 7.14
C ASP A 293 -6.52 -5.28 8.25
N TYR A 294 -5.90 -4.16 7.90
CA TYR A 294 -5.05 -3.32 8.73
C TYR A 294 -5.89 -2.26 9.45
N ALA A 295 -6.85 -2.69 10.25
CA ALA A 295 -7.95 -1.85 10.71
C ALA A 295 -7.67 -1.09 12.00
N THR A 296 -8.26 0.10 12.12
CA THR A 296 -8.25 0.90 13.35
C THR A 296 -9.62 0.87 14.01
N VAL A 297 -9.71 0.34 15.23
CA VAL A 297 -10.94 0.37 16.03
C VAL A 297 -11.05 1.71 16.75
N LEU A 298 -12.09 2.48 16.46
CA LEU A 298 -12.33 3.82 17.00
C LEU A 298 -13.07 3.78 18.35
N PRO A 299 -13.04 4.88 19.15
CA PRO A 299 -13.69 4.95 20.46
C PRO A 299 -15.20 4.67 20.48
N ASP A 300 -15.90 4.89 19.36
CA ASP A 300 -17.32 4.60 19.23
C ASP A 300 -17.62 3.15 18.80
N GLY A 301 -16.59 2.33 18.64
CA GLY A 301 -16.65 0.94 18.22
C GLY A 301 -16.73 0.74 16.71
N SER A 302 -16.68 1.81 15.92
CA SER A 302 -16.49 1.69 14.46
C SER A 302 -15.07 1.27 14.12
N LEU A 303 -14.88 0.71 12.92
CA LEU A 303 -13.57 0.36 12.38
C LEU A 303 -13.30 1.18 11.13
N GLU A 304 -12.11 1.73 11.02
CA GLU A 304 -11.53 2.16 9.74
C GLU A 304 -10.83 0.96 9.12
N LEU A 305 -11.23 0.58 7.92
CA LEU A 305 -10.77 -0.61 7.21
C LEU A 305 -9.67 -0.25 6.23
N ASN A 306 -8.63 -1.08 6.16
CA ASN A 306 -7.56 -0.96 5.18
C ASN A 306 -7.13 -2.37 4.76
N VAL A 307 -7.82 -2.91 3.78
CA VAL A 307 -7.63 -4.30 3.36
C VAL A 307 -6.59 -4.38 2.26
N ARG A 308 -5.73 -5.37 2.37
CA ARG A 308 -4.79 -5.80 1.33
C ARG A 308 -4.95 -7.31 1.18
N GLY A 309 -5.37 -7.75 0.00
CA GLY A 309 -5.66 -9.16 -0.24
C GLY A 309 -5.55 -9.57 -1.69
N LYS A 310 -6.01 -10.79 -1.97
CA LYS A 310 -6.04 -11.36 -3.32
C LYS A 310 -7.22 -12.30 -3.49
N ILE A 311 -7.64 -12.44 -4.74
CA ILE A 311 -8.60 -13.46 -5.19
C ILE A 311 -7.89 -14.37 -6.18
N GLN A 312 -7.93 -15.68 -5.94
CA GLN A 312 -7.42 -16.69 -6.85
C GLN A 312 -8.58 -17.46 -7.48
N THR A 313 -8.69 -17.39 -8.80
CA THR A 313 -9.78 -18.03 -9.53
C THR A 313 -9.41 -19.46 -9.97
N PRO A 314 -10.40 -20.34 -10.23
CA PRO A 314 -10.14 -21.73 -10.66
C PRO A 314 -9.34 -21.88 -11.96
N GLU A 315 -9.42 -20.90 -12.86
CA GLU A 315 -8.62 -20.85 -14.09
C GLU A 315 -7.19 -20.33 -13.88
N GLY A 316 -6.83 -19.98 -12.65
CA GLY A 316 -5.49 -19.54 -12.27
C GLY A 316 -5.25 -18.04 -12.40
N ALA A 317 -6.29 -17.24 -12.62
CA ALA A 317 -6.15 -15.79 -12.52
C ALA A 317 -5.91 -15.40 -11.05
N VAL A 318 -5.04 -14.42 -10.84
CA VAL A 318 -4.87 -13.79 -9.54
C VAL A 318 -5.19 -12.30 -9.67
N ILE A 319 -6.04 -11.83 -8.77
CA ILE A 319 -6.57 -10.47 -8.74
C ILE A 319 -6.17 -9.88 -7.40
N SER A 320 -5.33 -8.84 -7.43
CA SER A 320 -5.00 -8.05 -6.26
C SER A 320 -6.24 -7.29 -5.80
N LEU A 321 -6.47 -7.30 -4.49
CA LEU A 321 -7.53 -6.56 -3.81
C LEU A 321 -6.90 -5.51 -2.89
N LYS A 322 -7.40 -4.28 -3.01
CA LYS A 322 -7.17 -3.20 -2.07
C LYS A 322 -8.53 -2.62 -1.70
N VAL A 323 -8.79 -2.47 -0.41
CA VAL A 323 -10.06 -1.92 0.09
C VAL A 323 -9.78 -0.87 1.13
N VAL A 324 -10.54 0.21 1.10
CA VAL A 324 -10.60 1.18 2.18
C VAL A 324 -12.06 1.37 2.55
N GLY A 325 -12.37 1.41 3.84
CA GLY A 325 -13.75 1.28 4.28
C GLY A 325 -14.01 1.72 5.70
N VAL A 326 -15.27 1.64 6.10
CA VAL A 326 -15.70 1.75 7.48
C VAL A 326 -16.61 0.57 7.82
N SER A 327 -16.47 0.07 9.04
CA SER A 327 -17.47 -0.79 9.68
C SER A 327 -18.12 -0.04 10.83
N ARG A 328 -19.45 -0.02 10.90
CA ARG A 328 -20.20 0.61 12.00
C ARG A 328 -21.01 -0.43 12.77
N PRO A 329 -21.01 -0.40 14.11
CA PRO A 329 -21.88 -1.25 14.90
C PRO A 329 -23.35 -1.10 14.48
N GLY A 330 -24.01 -2.24 14.23
CA GLY A 330 -25.44 -2.30 13.94
C GLY A 330 -26.30 -2.23 15.20
N GLU A 331 -27.63 -2.22 15.01
CA GLU A 331 -28.58 -2.26 16.13
C GLU A 331 -28.52 -3.57 16.92
N THR A 332 -28.12 -4.66 16.25
CA THR A 332 -27.95 -5.98 16.87
C THR A 332 -26.52 -6.13 17.36
N GLN A 333 -26.36 -6.45 18.65
CA GLN A 333 -25.05 -6.65 19.25
C GLN A 333 -24.22 -7.70 18.49
N GLY A 334 -22.97 -7.37 18.19
CA GLY A 334 -22.03 -8.24 17.47
C GLY A 334 -22.14 -8.19 15.95
N ILE A 335 -23.17 -7.52 15.42
CA ILE A 335 -23.33 -7.27 13.99
C ILE A 335 -22.83 -5.87 13.67
N SER A 336 -22.04 -5.72 12.61
CA SER A 336 -21.65 -4.43 12.05
C SER A 336 -21.96 -4.34 10.57
N HIS A 337 -22.12 -3.11 10.07
CA HIS A 337 -22.37 -2.81 8.66
C HIS A 337 -21.12 -2.19 8.04
N LEU A 338 -20.69 -2.71 6.90
CA LEU A 338 -19.50 -2.30 6.18
C LEU A 338 -19.88 -1.48 4.95
N PHE A 339 -19.12 -0.42 4.72
CA PHE A 339 -19.16 0.42 3.53
C PHE A 339 -17.74 0.67 3.08
N GLU A 340 -17.42 0.29 1.86
CA GLU A 340 -16.04 0.30 1.39
C GLU A 340 -15.94 0.68 -0.09
N THR A 341 -14.79 1.19 -0.47
CA THR A 341 -14.36 1.26 -1.87
C THR A 341 -13.27 0.22 -2.08
N ALA A 342 -13.25 -0.36 -3.28
CA ALA A 342 -12.27 -1.37 -3.62
C ALA A 342 -11.56 -1.03 -4.93
N GLU A 343 -10.33 -1.48 -5.01
CA GLU A 343 -9.52 -1.51 -6.21
C GLU A 343 -9.14 -2.97 -6.50
N LEU A 344 -9.46 -3.40 -7.72
CA LEU A 344 -9.11 -4.72 -8.23
C LEU A 344 -8.11 -4.57 -9.36
N ARG A 345 -6.99 -5.29 -9.28
CA ARG A 345 -5.92 -5.25 -10.29
C ARG A 345 -5.52 -6.63 -10.74
N THR A 346 -5.39 -6.82 -12.05
CA THR A 346 -4.95 -8.09 -12.65
C THR A 346 -4.40 -7.89 -14.06
N SER A 347 -3.45 -8.73 -14.49
CA SER A 347 -3.08 -8.82 -15.92
C SER A 347 -3.84 -9.88 -16.68
N HIS A 348 -4.67 -10.67 -16.00
CA HIS A 348 -5.39 -11.75 -16.67
C HIS A 348 -6.42 -11.13 -17.61
N GLU A 349 -6.29 -11.38 -18.92
CA GLU A 349 -7.09 -10.72 -19.97
C GLU A 349 -8.60 -10.81 -19.72
N SER A 350 -9.09 -11.95 -19.22
CA SER A 350 -10.52 -12.13 -18.90
C SER A 350 -11.05 -11.18 -17.82
N TYR A 351 -10.17 -10.61 -17.00
CA TYR A 351 -10.51 -9.78 -15.84
C TYR A 351 -9.92 -8.37 -15.91
N SER A 352 -9.21 -8.03 -16.99
CA SER A 352 -8.55 -6.71 -17.13
C SER A 352 -9.54 -5.54 -17.16
N TYR A 353 -10.82 -5.82 -17.43
CA TYR A 353 -11.91 -4.85 -17.39
C TYR A 353 -12.18 -4.27 -15.99
N LEU A 354 -11.59 -4.85 -14.94
CA LEU A 354 -11.73 -4.40 -13.55
C LEU A 354 -10.72 -3.30 -13.18
N ASN A 355 -9.60 -3.22 -13.91
CA ASN A 355 -8.44 -2.40 -13.54
C ASN A 355 -8.74 -0.88 -13.51
N ASP A 356 -9.82 -0.45 -14.16
CA ASP A 356 -10.21 0.96 -14.31
C ASP A 356 -11.61 1.25 -13.74
N LYS A 357 -12.16 0.34 -12.92
CA LYS A 357 -13.52 0.47 -12.40
C LYS A 357 -13.54 1.07 -11.00
N THR A 358 -14.52 1.93 -10.77
CA THR A 358 -14.93 2.30 -9.41
C THR A 358 -15.72 1.15 -8.83
N ILE A 359 -15.25 0.60 -7.70
CA ILE A 359 -15.90 -0.51 -7.03
C ILE A 359 -16.30 -0.07 -5.63
N ILE A 360 -17.55 -0.38 -5.27
CA ILE A 360 -18.12 -0.09 -3.96
C ILE A 360 -18.57 -1.41 -3.34
N GLY A 361 -18.09 -1.68 -2.14
CA GLY A 361 -18.49 -2.81 -1.32
C GLY A 361 -19.50 -2.40 -0.26
N VAL A 362 -20.49 -3.25 -0.03
CA VAL A 362 -21.35 -3.19 1.15
C VAL A 362 -21.40 -4.57 1.78
N GLY A 363 -21.08 -4.67 3.07
CA GLY A 363 -21.15 -5.92 3.82
C GLY A 363 -21.79 -5.88 5.21
N THR A 364 -21.93 -7.04 5.81
CA THR A 364 -22.20 -7.22 7.24
C THR A 364 -21.20 -8.17 7.84
N SER A 365 -20.64 -7.83 8.99
CA SER A 365 -19.84 -8.74 9.80
C SER A 365 -20.62 -9.17 11.04
N ASP A 366 -20.43 -10.42 11.44
CA ASP A 366 -20.92 -10.99 12.68
C ASP A 366 -19.74 -11.59 13.43
N ILE A 367 -19.27 -10.89 14.47
CA ILE A 367 -18.15 -11.33 15.27
C ILE A 367 -18.47 -12.57 16.11
N THR A 368 -19.76 -12.84 16.38
CA THR A 368 -20.18 -13.98 17.18
C THR A 368 -20.09 -15.30 16.40
N THR A 369 -20.30 -15.23 15.09
CA THR A 369 -20.14 -16.35 14.17
C THR A 369 -18.84 -16.30 13.38
N ASN A 370 -18.02 -15.25 13.60
CA ASN A 370 -16.80 -14.97 12.87
C ASN A 370 -17.00 -15.02 11.34
N THR A 371 -18.09 -14.42 10.88
CA THR A 371 -18.47 -14.43 9.45
C THR A 371 -18.64 -13.01 8.95
N LEU A 372 -18.07 -12.73 7.79
CA LEU A 372 -18.25 -11.50 7.03
C LEU A 372 -18.88 -11.86 5.68
N THR A 373 -19.94 -11.15 5.30
CA THR A 373 -20.51 -11.21 3.96
C THR A 373 -20.44 -9.83 3.34
N VAL A 374 -19.82 -9.71 2.16
CA VAL A 374 -19.67 -8.43 1.46
C VAL A 374 -19.99 -8.58 -0.02
N ARG A 375 -20.66 -7.58 -0.60
CA ARG A 375 -21.00 -7.52 -2.03
C ARG A 375 -20.29 -6.36 -2.67
N LEU A 376 -19.53 -6.62 -3.73
CA LEU A 376 -18.82 -5.58 -4.48
C LEU A 376 -19.54 -5.29 -5.78
N TYR A 377 -19.81 -4.01 -6.02
CA TYR A 377 -20.48 -3.50 -7.20
C TYR A 377 -19.53 -2.62 -8.00
N ARG A 378 -19.42 -2.86 -9.30
CA ARG A 378 -18.70 -1.98 -10.22
C ARG A 378 -19.64 -0.95 -10.85
N PHE A 379 -19.07 0.20 -11.15
CA PHE A 379 -19.70 1.27 -11.91
C PHE A 379 -18.83 1.64 -13.10
N ASP A 380 -19.48 1.90 -14.24
CA ASP A 380 -18.78 2.39 -15.45
C ASP A 380 -18.46 3.89 -15.36
N GLU A 381 -19.27 4.64 -14.62
CA GLU A 381 -19.02 6.05 -14.28
C GLU A 381 -18.89 6.16 -12.76
N ASN A 382 -17.87 6.88 -12.27
CA ASN A 382 -17.65 7.03 -10.83
C ASN A 382 -18.87 7.70 -10.18
N PRO A 383 -19.62 6.98 -9.32
CA PRO A 383 -20.88 7.49 -8.79
C PRO A 383 -20.68 8.41 -7.58
N LEU A 384 -19.42 8.70 -7.21
CA LEU A 384 -19.01 9.64 -6.17
C LEU A 384 -18.77 11.06 -6.71
N ASN A 385 -18.81 11.26 -8.03
CA ASN A 385 -18.52 12.53 -8.70
C ASN A 385 -19.77 13.31 -9.13
#